data_AF-A0A177MTN8-F1
#
_entry.id   AF-A0A177MTN8-F1
#
_cell.length_a   1.000
_cell.length_b   1.000
_cell.length_c   1.000
_cell.angle_alpha   90.00
_cell.angle_beta   90.00
_cell.angle_gamma   90.00
#
_symmetry.space_group_name_H-M   'P 1'
#
loop_
_entity.id
_entity.type
_entity.pdbx_description
1 polymer ?
#
loop_
_entity_poly.entity_id
_entity_poly.type
_entity_poly.pdbx_seq_one_letter_code
_entity_poly.pdbx_strand_id
1 'polypeptide(L)'
;MTHTVSKIEAASHQLDWAIRLLIDYDVPIPAITLAGAAEEILGKALGDISAHERLVQTITESHDLGRVVVSQQHLNKARNWLKHWTPSKEPEYETFDLLNEAIQGIARGLSNLLKYNQSLPSEGPRFIRWIENMKDHKESSY
;
A
#
# COMPACT_ATOMS: atom_id res chain seq x y z
N MET A 1 10.56 20.17 21.48
CA MET A 1 10.05 18.99 22.19
C MET A 1 10.62 17.75 21.52
N THR A 2 11.07 16.77 22.29
CA THR A 2 11.56 15.47 21.82
C THR A 2 10.50 14.41 22.09
N HIS A 3 10.24 13.55 21.11
CA HIS A 3 9.29 12.44 21.21
C HIS A 3 9.99 11.13 20.84
N THR A 4 9.72 10.07 21.58
CA THR A 4 10.14 8.70 21.24
C THR A 4 9.02 8.04 20.45
N VAL A 5 9.34 7.44 19.31
CA VAL A 5 8.38 6.73 18.45
C VAL A 5 8.98 5.41 17.98
N SER A 6 8.22 4.33 18.12
CA SER A 6 8.59 3.01 17.60
C SER A 6 8.35 2.90 16.10
N LYS A 7 8.94 1.89 15.46
CA LYS A 7 8.70 1.61 14.03
C LYS A 7 7.24 1.25 13.74
N ILE A 8 6.58 0.55 14.65
CA ILE A 8 5.18 0.14 14.48
C ILE A 8 4.23 1.33 14.64
N GLU A 9 4.47 2.20 15.62
CA GLU A 9 3.71 3.46 15.76
C GLU A 9 3.91 4.36 14.55
N ALA A 10 5.15 4.49 14.05
CA ALA A 10 5.43 5.25 12.84
C ALA A 10 4.67 4.68 11.62
N ALA A 11 4.67 3.36 11.43
CA ALA A 11 3.92 2.71 10.34
C ALA A 11 2.40 2.91 10.48
N SER A 12 1.87 2.84 11.70
CA SER A 12 0.45 3.12 11.98
C SER A 12 0.07 4.56 11.60
N HIS A 13 0.88 5.55 12.02
CA HIS A 13 0.66 6.96 11.64
C HIS A 13 0.80 7.21 10.14
N GLN A 14 1.73 6.51 9.47
CA GLN A 14 1.87 6.58 8.02
C GLN A 14 0.61 6.05 7.31
N LEU A 15 -0.01 4.98 7.82
CA LEU A 15 -1.28 4.47 7.29
C LEU A 15 -2.43 5.46 7.54
N ASP A 16 -2.53 6.05 8.73
CA ASP A 16 -3.54 7.08 9.02
C ASP A 16 -3.46 8.25 8.03
N TRP A 17 -2.24 8.74 7.76
CA TRP A 17 -2.04 9.81 6.79
C TRP A 17 -2.26 9.37 5.35
N ALA A 18 -1.84 8.17 4.96
CA ALA A 18 -2.10 7.66 3.63
C ALA A 18 -3.61 7.59 3.33
N ILE A 19 -4.41 7.14 4.31
CA ILE A 19 -5.87 7.08 4.20
C ILE A 19 -6.47 8.47 4.06
N ARG A 20 -6.06 9.43 4.92
CA ARG A 20 -6.54 10.82 4.85
C ARG A 20 -6.21 11.46 3.50
N LEU A 21 -4.97 11.33 3.04
CA LEU A 21 -4.51 11.86 1.75
C LEU A 21 -5.33 11.31 0.58
N LEU A 22 -5.67 10.03 0.62
CA LEU A 22 -6.48 9.41 -0.41
C LEU A 22 -7.95 9.86 -0.35
N ILE A 23 -8.58 9.80 0.82
CA ILE A 23 -10.04 9.98 0.96
C ILE A 23 -10.44 11.46 1.04
N ASP A 24 -9.70 12.27 1.81
CA ASP A 24 -10.09 13.65 2.11
C ASP A 24 -9.54 14.66 1.10
N TYR A 25 -8.40 14.34 0.50
CA TYR A 25 -7.62 15.29 -0.28
C TYR A 25 -7.38 14.86 -1.73
N ASP A 26 -7.81 13.66 -2.13
CA ASP A 26 -7.62 13.09 -3.47
C ASP A 26 -6.17 13.24 -3.99
N VAL A 27 -5.19 12.98 -3.12
CA VAL A 27 -3.75 13.04 -3.43
C VAL A 27 -3.12 11.66 -3.31
N PRO A 28 -3.24 10.82 -4.34
CA PRO A 28 -2.84 9.41 -4.28
C PRO A 28 -1.32 9.20 -4.30
N ILE A 29 -0.53 10.07 -4.94
CA ILE A 29 0.93 9.93 -5.01
C ILE A 29 1.59 9.91 -3.60
N PRO A 30 1.34 10.89 -2.72
CA PRO A 30 1.88 10.82 -1.36
C PRO A 30 1.23 9.69 -0.54
N ALA A 31 -0.04 9.35 -0.80
CA ALA A 31 -0.70 8.20 -0.16
C ALA A 31 0.00 6.87 -0.47
N ILE A 32 0.34 6.61 -1.75
CA ILE A 32 1.10 5.43 -2.21
C ILE A 32 2.45 5.36 -1.50
N THR A 33 3.15 6.49 -1.42
CA THR A 33 4.46 6.57 -0.78
C THR A 33 4.39 6.20 0.70
N LEU A 34 3.47 6.81 1.46
CA LEU A 34 3.32 6.55 2.89
C LEU A 34 2.83 5.13 3.16
N ALA A 35 1.82 4.66 2.41
CA ALA A 35 1.33 3.29 2.53
C ALA A 35 2.43 2.28 2.22
N GLY A 36 3.21 2.52 1.17
CA GLY A 36 4.35 1.67 0.78
C GLY A 36 5.46 1.62 1.82
N ALA A 37 5.73 2.73 2.52
CA ALA A 37 6.70 2.77 3.62
C ALA A 37 6.19 1.99 4.85
N ALA A 38 4.93 2.18 5.23
CA ALA A 38 4.30 1.45 6.33
C ALA A 38 4.26 -0.05 6.05
N GLU A 39 3.88 -0.43 4.83
CA GLU A 39 3.81 -1.80 4.36
C GLU A 39 5.18 -2.50 4.41
N GLU A 40 6.25 -1.81 4.01
CA GLU A 40 7.62 -2.34 4.08
C GLU A 40 8.09 -2.52 5.54
N ILE A 41 7.81 -1.56 6.42
CA ILE A 41 8.15 -1.65 7.85
C ILE A 41 7.45 -2.85 8.50
N LEU A 42 6.14 -2.97 8.32
CA LEU A 42 5.34 -4.03 8.91
C LEU A 42 5.65 -5.38 8.25
N GLY A 43 5.90 -5.40 6.94
CA GLY A 43 6.28 -6.59 6.19
C GLY A 43 7.59 -7.19 6.69
N LYS A 44 8.60 -6.37 6.98
CA LYS A 44 9.87 -6.81 7.59
C LYS A 44 9.67 -7.46 8.96
N ALA A 45 8.74 -6.95 9.76
CA ALA A 45 8.43 -7.53 11.07
C ALA A 45 7.71 -8.90 10.97
N LEU A 46 7.04 -9.16 9.86
CA LEU A 46 6.25 -10.38 9.63
C LEU A 46 6.98 -11.44 8.78
N GLY A 47 7.96 -11.06 7.95
CA GLY A 47 8.63 -11.98 7.03
C GLY A 47 7.64 -12.62 6.04
N ASP A 48 7.71 -13.95 5.92
CA ASP A 48 6.97 -14.74 4.91
C ASP A 48 5.46 -14.70 5.08
N ILE A 49 4.95 -14.32 6.27
CA ILE A 49 3.50 -14.22 6.50
C ILE A 49 2.91 -12.85 6.12
N SER A 50 3.76 -11.90 5.70
CA SER A 50 3.35 -10.58 5.24
C SER A 50 2.42 -10.65 4.02
N ALA A 51 1.60 -9.62 3.84
CA ALA A 51 0.64 -9.53 2.75
C ALA A 51 1.32 -9.55 1.38
N HIS A 52 2.47 -8.88 1.22
CA HIS A 52 3.25 -8.92 -0.01
C HIS A 52 3.75 -10.32 -0.33
N GLU A 53 4.42 -11.00 0.60
CA GLU A 53 4.96 -12.34 0.33
C GLU A 53 3.85 -13.34 -0.01
N ARG A 54 2.71 -13.28 0.70
CA ARG A 54 1.55 -14.12 0.37
C ARG A 54 0.97 -13.84 -1.02
N LEU A 55 0.84 -12.57 -1.40
CA LEU A 55 0.34 -12.21 -2.73
C LEU A 55 1.31 -12.66 -3.82
N VAL A 56 2.61 -12.45 -3.62
CA VAL A 56 3.65 -12.90 -4.55
C VAL A 56 3.57 -14.41 -4.74
N GLN A 57 3.51 -15.16 -3.64
CA GLN A 57 3.38 -16.62 -3.69
C GLN A 57 2.12 -17.05 -4.46
N THR A 58 0.95 -16.53 -4.07
CA THR A 58 -0.33 -16.92 -4.69
C THR A 58 -0.36 -16.64 -6.18
N ILE A 59 0.09 -15.45 -6.62
CA ILE A 59 0.05 -15.06 -8.04
C ILE A 59 1.07 -15.87 -8.86
N THR A 60 2.28 -16.10 -8.32
CA THR A 60 3.29 -16.93 -8.99
C THR A 60 2.76 -18.36 -9.17
N GLU A 61 2.13 -18.95 -8.15
CA GLU A 61 1.55 -20.29 -8.22
C GLU A 61 0.35 -20.36 -9.18
N SER A 62 -0.49 -19.33 -9.25
CA SER A 62 -1.71 -19.35 -10.07
C SER A 62 -1.51 -18.97 -11.53
N HIS A 63 -0.42 -18.26 -11.88
CA HIS A 63 -0.20 -17.73 -13.22
C HIS A 63 1.14 -18.14 -13.85
N ASP A 64 1.92 -19.00 -13.21
CA ASP A 64 3.27 -19.41 -13.66
C ASP A 64 4.19 -18.22 -13.99
N LEU A 65 4.12 -17.19 -13.13
CA LEU A 65 4.89 -15.96 -13.27
C LEU A 65 6.08 -15.95 -12.32
N GLY A 66 7.24 -15.53 -12.82
CA GLY A 66 8.44 -15.38 -11.98
C GLY A 66 8.23 -14.38 -10.83
N ARG A 67 8.75 -14.72 -9.65
CA ARG A 67 8.64 -13.90 -8.42
C ARG A 67 9.01 -12.42 -8.63
N VAL A 68 10.08 -12.16 -9.38
CA VAL A 68 10.58 -10.80 -9.67
C VAL A 68 9.58 -10.00 -10.49
N VAL A 69 8.92 -10.64 -11.46
CA VAL A 69 7.88 -10.01 -12.29
C VAL A 69 6.72 -9.59 -11.40
N VAL A 70 6.16 -10.52 -10.63
CA VAL A 70 5.05 -10.25 -9.71
C VAL A 70 5.40 -9.16 -8.69
N SER A 71 6.54 -9.29 -8.01
CA SER A 71 6.92 -8.39 -6.93
C SER A 71 7.31 -6.99 -7.43
N GLN A 72 8.16 -6.89 -8.45
CA GLN A 72 8.78 -5.61 -8.83
C GLN A 72 8.06 -4.92 -9.99
N GLN A 73 7.53 -5.69 -10.95
CA GLN A 73 6.90 -5.14 -12.15
C GLN A 73 5.39 -4.97 -12.00
N HIS A 74 4.78 -5.60 -10.98
CA HIS A 74 3.37 -5.41 -10.64
C HIS A 74 3.21 -4.79 -9.25
N LEU A 75 3.38 -5.54 -8.17
CA LEU A 75 2.96 -5.12 -6.81
C LEU A 75 3.69 -3.89 -6.24
N ASN A 76 4.92 -3.64 -6.68
CA ASN A 76 5.74 -2.54 -6.19
C ASN A 76 6.10 -1.51 -7.27
N LYS A 77 5.55 -1.63 -8.50
CA LYS A 77 5.98 -0.82 -9.64
C LYS A 77 5.79 0.68 -9.35
N ALA A 78 4.57 1.10 -9.01
CA ALA A 78 4.26 2.51 -8.75
C ALA A 78 5.10 3.07 -7.58
N ARG A 79 5.16 2.37 -6.45
CA ARG A 79 5.98 2.78 -5.30
C ARG A 79 7.46 2.90 -5.67
N ASN A 80 8.01 1.93 -6.41
CA ASN A 80 9.41 1.92 -6.79
C ASN A 80 9.75 3.07 -7.73
N TRP A 81 8.88 3.35 -8.69
CA TRP A 81 9.00 4.48 -9.60
C TRP A 81 8.95 5.82 -8.84
N LEU A 82 8.05 5.96 -7.86
CA LEU A 82 7.93 7.18 -7.06
C LEU A 82 9.12 7.45 -6.13
N LYS A 83 9.87 6.42 -5.70
CA LYS A 83 10.98 6.58 -4.73
C LYS A 83 12.37 6.64 -5.38
N HIS A 84 12.51 6.11 -6.58
CA HIS A 84 13.80 5.97 -7.25
C HIS A 84 13.77 6.71 -8.57
N TRP A 85 14.68 7.65 -8.74
CA TRP A 85 14.94 8.30 -10.02
C TRP A 85 16.42 8.18 -10.33
N THR A 86 16.76 7.63 -11.49
CA THR A 86 18.13 7.62 -12.01
C THR A 86 18.17 8.60 -13.19
N PRO A 87 18.63 9.84 -12.98
CA PRO A 87 18.54 10.87 -14.02
C PRO A 87 19.39 10.49 -15.24
N SER A 88 18.75 10.26 -16.38
CA SER A 88 19.41 10.00 -17.66
C SER A 88 18.97 11.03 -18.70
N LYS A 89 19.38 12.29 -18.48
CA LYS A 89 19.20 13.46 -19.38
C LYS A 89 17.76 13.91 -19.68
N GLU A 90 16.76 13.03 -19.61
CA GLU A 90 15.35 13.35 -19.89
C GLU A 90 14.46 13.09 -18.66
N PRO A 91 13.35 13.84 -18.50
CA PRO A 91 12.33 13.52 -17.51
C PRO A 91 11.69 12.15 -17.79
N GLU A 92 11.47 11.38 -16.73
CA GLU A 92 10.85 10.06 -16.78
C GLU A 92 9.32 10.20 -16.65
N TYR A 93 8.57 9.45 -17.47
CA TYR A 93 7.12 9.42 -17.44
C TYR A 93 6.62 7.98 -17.39
N GLU A 94 5.57 7.73 -16.61
CA GLU A 94 4.90 6.43 -16.52
C GLU A 94 3.41 6.63 -16.20
N THR A 95 2.58 5.67 -16.60
CA THR A 95 1.13 5.70 -16.34
C THR A 95 0.76 4.66 -15.29
N PHE A 96 -0.02 5.07 -14.29
CA PHE A 96 -0.51 4.21 -13.22
C PHE A 96 -1.99 4.45 -12.97
N ASP A 97 -2.68 3.40 -12.50
CA ASP A 97 -3.96 3.56 -11.83
C ASP A 97 -3.72 3.96 -10.37
N LEU A 98 -3.49 5.26 -10.16
CA LEU A 98 -3.06 5.79 -8.87
C LEU A 98 -4.04 5.46 -7.73
N LEU A 99 -5.33 5.38 -8.02
CA LEU A 99 -6.35 5.02 -7.03
C LEU A 99 -6.17 3.57 -6.58
N ASN A 100 -6.10 2.63 -7.53
CA ASN A 100 -5.92 1.22 -7.18
C ASN A 100 -4.55 0.94 -6.54
N GLU A 101 -3.49 1.62 -6.97
CA GLU A 101 -2.17 1.53 -6.34
C GLU A 101 -2.20 1.96 -4.87
N ALA A 102 -2.86 3.08 -4.56
CA ALA A 102 -3.02 3.57 -3.20
C ALA A 102 -3.85 2.59 -2.35
N ILE A 103 -4.98 2.09 -2.89
CA ILE A 103 -5.85 1.12 -2.23
C ILE A 103 -5.09 -0.17 -1.89
N GLN A 104 -4.35 -0.73 -2.84
CA GLN A 104 -3.57 -1.95 -2.64
C GLN A 104 -2.47 -1.76 -1.61
N GLY A 105 -1.76 -0.62 -1.64
CA GLY A 105 -0.74 -0.26 -0.65
C GLY A 105 -1.33 -0.18 0.76
N ILE A 106 -2.42 0.56 0.93
CA ILE A 106 -3.11 0.73 2.22
C ILE A 106 -3.64 -0.62 2.72
N ALA A 107 -4.33 -1.39 1.88
CA ALA A 107 -4.88 -2.69 2.27
C ALA A 107 -3.80 -3.68 2.72
N ARG A 108 -2.66 -3.75 2.03
CA ARG A 108 -1.52 -4.56 2.47
C ARG A 108 -0.95 -4.10 3.81
N GLY A 109 -0.80 -2.78 4.00
CA GLY A 109 -0.35 -2.20 5.27
C GLY A 109 -1.28 -2.52 6.43
N LEU A 110 -2.60 -2.35 6.25
CA LEU A 110 -3.61 -2.69 7.25
C LEU A 110 -3.61 -4.20 7.57
N SER A 111 -3.52 -5.06 6.54
CA SER A 111 -3.43 -6.51 6.72
C SER A 111 -2.20 -6.90 7.53
N ASN A 112 -1.05 -6.28 7.25
CA ASN A 112 0.16 -6.52 8.02
C ASN A 112 0.02 -6.04 9.48
N LEU A 113 -0.56 -4.87 9.73
CA LEU A 113 -0.74 -4.39 11.10
C LEU A 113 -1.69 -5.29 11.90
N LEU A 114 -2.82 -5.68 11.31
CA LEU A 114 -3.75 -6.64 11.89
C LEU A 114 -3.05 -7.96 12.23
N LYS A 115 -2.21 -8.49 11.34
CA LYS A 115 -1.45 -9.72 11.61
C LYS A 115 -0.42 -9.56 12.72
N TYR A 116 0.21 -8.39 12.79
CA TYR A 116 1.28 -8.12 13.74
C TYR A 116 0.77 -8.02 15.18
N ASN A 117 -0.33 -7.28 15.41
CA ASN A 117 -0.81 -7.01 16.77
C ASN A 117 -2.34 -6.92 16.91
N GLN A 118 -3.11 -7.37 15.90
CA GLN A 118 -4.58 -7.36 15.90
C GLN A 118 -5.18 -5.94 16.05
N SER A 119 -4.44 -4.90 15.62
CA SER A 119 -4.90 -3.51 15.67
C SER A 119 -5.10 -2.92 14.27
N LEU A 120 -5.82 -1.80 14.25
CA LEU A 120 -5.98 -0.93 13.09
C LEU A 120 -5.53 0.49 13.46
N PRO A 121 -5.03 1.27 12.49
CA PRO A 121 -4.82 2.68 12.71
C PRO A 121 -6.19 3.38 12.81
N SER A 122 -6.22 4.61 13.33
CA SER A 122 -7.45 5.34 13.64
C SER A 122 -8.41 5.46 12.44
N GLU A 123 -7.84 5.63 11.25
CA GLU A 123 -8.53 5.78 9.97
C GLU A 123 -8.84 4.44 9.29
N GLY A 124 -8.31 3.33 9.79
CA GLY A 124 -8.50 1.98 9.22
C GLY A 124 -9.99 1.61 9.04
N PRO A 125 -10.85 1.74 10.07
CA PRO A 125 -12.28 1.50 9.93
C PRO A 125 -12.97 2.41 8.90
N ARG A 126 -12.49 3.66 8.74
CA ARG A 126 -13.03 4.59 7.74
C ARG A 126 -12.66 4.15 6.32
N PHE A 127 -11.42 3.72 6.12
CA PHE A 127 -10.98 3.17 4.83
C PHE A 127 -11.79 1.94 4.42
N ILE A 128 -12.04 1.01 5.35
CA ILE A 128 -12.84 -0.20 5.08
C ILE A 128 -14.26 0.18 4.60
N ARG A 129 -14.95 1.05 5.34
CA ARG A 129 -16.29 1.53 4.94
C ARG A 129 -16.29 2.26 3.60
N TRP A 130 -15.25 3.05 3.33
CA TRP A 130 -15.12 3.75 2.06
C TRP A 130 -14.98 2.78 0.88
N ILE A 131 -14.18 1.71 1.01
CA ILE A 131 -14.07 0.65 -0.01
C ILE A 131 -15.40 -0.09 -0.20
N GLU A 132 -16.13 -0.40 0.88
CA GLU A 132 -17.44 -1.05 0.81
C GLU A 132 -18.42 -0.21 -0.04
N ASN A 133 -18.53 1.08 0.26
CA ASN A 133 -19.42 1.99 -0.49
C ASN A 133 -19.05 2.10 -1.99
N MET A 134 -17.75 1.99 -2.33
CA MET A 134 -17.32 1.99 -3.74
C MET A 134 -17.79 0.76 -4.51
N LYS A 135 -17.94 -0.39 -3.84
CA LYS A 135 -18.43 -1.63 -4.47
C LYS A 135 -19.92 -1.50 -4.82
N ASP A 136 -20.72 -0.97 -3.90
CA ASP A 136 -22.16 -0.80 -4.08
C ASP A 136 -22.51 0.12 -5.27
N HIS A 137 -21.66 1.12 -5.54
CA HIS A 137 -21.83 2.02 -6.68
C HIS A 137 -21.49 1.36 -8.02
N LYS A 138 -20.56 0.39 -8.04
CA LYS A 138 -20.24 -0.37 -9.26
C LYS A 138 -21.31 -1.42 -9.59
N GLU A 139 -22.00 -1.96 -8.59
CA GLU A 139 -23.07 -2.94 -8.80
C GLU A 139 -24.42 -2.29 -9.18
N SER A 140 -24.64 -1.02 -8.83
CA SER A 140 -25.86 -0.27 -9.21
C SER A 140 -25.82 0.34 -10.62
N SER A 141 -24.74 0.13 -11.37
CA SER A 141 -24.51 0.72 -12.70
C SER A 141 -24.65 -0.27 -13.86
N TYR A 142 -25.26 -1.44 -13.61
CA TYR A 142 -25.55 -2.48 -14.62
C TYR A 142 -27.06 -2.73 -14.74
#